data_AF-A0A2R8PBI9-F1
#
_entry.id   AF-A0A2R8PBI9-F1
#
_cell.length_a   1.000
_cell.length_b   1.000
_cell.length_c   1.000
_cell.angle_alpha   90.00
_cell.angle_beta   90.00
_cell.angle_gamma   90.00
#
_symmetry.space_group_name_H-M   'P 1'
#
loop_
_entity.id
_entity.type
_entity.pdbx_description
1 polymer ?
#
loop_
_entity_poly.entity_id
_entity_poly.type
_entity_poly.pdbx_seq_one_letter_code
_entity_poly.pdbx_strand_id
1 'polypeptide(L)'
;MDGRVQLMKALLAWPLLPARRRWRNPIPFPETFDGDTDWLPEFIVQMGSYMFMDKNTFSNDALKVTFLITRLTGPTLQWMIPYIKKQSPLLNDYWGFLAEMKRVFGCQEDKDF
;
A
#
# COMPACT_ATOMS: atom_id res chain seq x y z
N MET A 1 39.42 32.69 17.05
CA MET A 1 38.95 32.63 15.65
C MET A 1 38.59 31.21 15.20
N ASP A 2 38.77 30.19 16.05
CA ASP A 2 38.63 28.77 15.66
C ASP A 2 37.20 28.21 15.72
N GLY A 3 36.42 28.56 16.76
CA GLY A 3 35.10 27.95 16.98
C GLY A 3 34.04 28.29 15.93
N ARG A 4 34.08 29.50 15.34
CA ARG A 4 33.13 29.91 14.28
C ARG A 4 33.40 29.19 12.97
N VAL A 5 34.67 28.94 12.66
CA VAL A 5 35.08 28.22 11.44
C VAL A 5 34.73 26.74 11.55
N GLN A 6 34.87 26.14 12.73
CA GLN A 6 34.43 24.76 12.98
C GLN A 6 32.92 24.59 12.87
N LEU A 7 32.13 25.53 13.41
CA LEU A 7 30.67 25.51 13.29
C LEU A 7 30.22 25.68 11.83
N MET A 8 30.87 26.57 11.07
CA MET A 8 30.59 26.74 9.64
C MET A 8 30.98 25.49 8.83
N LYS A 9 32.10 24.82 9.16
CA LYS A 9 32.45 23.53 8.54
C LYS A 9 31.44 22.42 8.86
N ALA A 10 30.92 22.38 10.08
CA ALA A 10 29.89 21.42 10.49
C ALA A 10 28.54 21.67 9.79
N LEU A 11 28.14 22.95 9.63
CA LEU A 11 26.92 23.33 8.90
C LEU A 11 27.04 23.11 7.39
N LEU A 12 28.24 23.29 6.81
CA LEU A 12 28.52 23.00 5.40
C LEU A 12 28.68 21.50 5.12
N ALA A 13 29.05 20.70 6.12
CA ALA A 13 29.06 19.23 6.04
C ALA A 13 27.67 18.60 6.24
N TRP A 14 26.64 19.40 6.54
CA TRP A 14 25.27 18.94 6.81
C TRP A 14 24.51 18.30 5.62
N PRO A 15 24.93 18.37 4.33
CA PRO A 15 24.35 17.48 3.31
C PRO A 15 25.06 16.11 3.21
N LEU A 16 26.09 15.83 4.03
CA LEU A 16 26.87 14.59 3.95
C LEU A 16 26.54 13.57 5.04
N LEU A 17 25.54 13.83 5.90
CA LEU A 17 24.84 12.70 6.52
C LEU A 17 24.40 11.81 5.35
N PRO A 18 24.81 10.53 5.27
CA PRO A 18 24.34 9.66 4.21
C PRO A 18 22.82 9.76 4.28
N ALA A 19 22.20 10.42 3.30
CA ALA A 19 20.77 10.72 3.31
C ALA A 19 20.10 9.41 3.66
N ARG A 20 19.62 9.27 4.93
CA ARG A 20 19.32 7.99 5.60
C ARG A 20 18.82 7.07 4.51
N ARG A 21 19.66 6.12 4.01
CA ARG A 21 19.46 5.50 2.68
C ARG A 21 17.97 5.33 2.53
N ARG A 22 17.32 6.18 1.72
CA ARG A 22 15.87 6.25 1.71
C ARG A 22 15.51 4.87 1.23
N TRP A 23 15.15 3.97 2.15
CA TRP A 23 14.96 2.56 1.87
C TRP A 23 13.73 2.57 1.00
N ARG A 24 13.95 2.71 -0.30
CA ARG A 24 12.90 2.60 -1.29
C ARG A 24 12.65 1.12 -1.31
N ASN A 25 11.40 0.79 -1.05
CA ASN A 25 10.91 -0.56 -1.23
C ASN A 25 11.45 -1.10 -2.58
N PRO A 26 12.20 -2.22 -2.59
CA PRO A 26 12.76 -2.75 -3.83
C PRO A 26 11.68 -3.33 -4.75
N ILE A 27 10.47 -3.54 -4.23
CA ILE A 27 9.30 -3.98 -5.01
C ILE A 27 8.78 -2.78 -5.80
N PRO A 28 8.52 -2.95 -7.11
CA PRO A 28 7.83 -1.94 -7.92
C PRO A 28 6.52 -1.51 -7.24
N PHE A 29 6.17 -0.23 -7.40
CA PHE A 29 4.92 0.26 -6.84
C PHE A 29 3.74 -0.48 -7.49
N PRO A 30 2.75 -0.98 -6.71
CA PRO A 30 1.68 -1.79 -7.26
C PRO A 30 0.85 -1.07 -8.32
N GLU A 31 0.28 -1.83 -9.24
CA GLU A 31 -0.64 -1.35 -10.28
C GLU A 31 -2.04 -1.12 -9.70
N THR A 32 -2.91 -0.48 -10.50
CA THR A 32 -4.29 -0.22 -10.09
C THR A 32 -5.15 -1.44 -10.37
N PHE A 33 -6.18 -1.64 -9.56
CA PHE A 33 -7.21 -2.64 -9.77
C PHE A 33 -8.53 -1.94 -10.09
N ASP A 34 -9.12 -2.26 -11.24
CA ASP A 34 -10.39 -1.68 -11.71
C ASP A 34 -11.58 -2.63 -11.54
N GLY A 35 -11.32 -3.92 -11.28
CA GLY A 35 -12.34 -4.96 -11.09
C GLY A 35 -12.14 -6.19 -11.96
N ASP A 36 -11.09 -6.24 -12.80
CA ASP A 36 -10.78 -7.41 -13.62
C ASP A 36 -10.52 -8.67 -12.78
N THR A 37 -11.44 -9.64 -12.88
CA THR A 37 -11.40 -10.90 -12.12
C THR A 37 -10.15 -11.72 -12.43
N ASP A 38 -9.70 -11.72 -13.69
CA ASP A 38 -8.54 -12.50 -14.11
C ASP A 38 -7.25 -11.93 -13.52
N TRP A 39 -7.23 -10.62 -13.26
CA TRP A 39 -6.11 -9.90 -12.66
C TRP A 39 -6.08 -9.91 -11.12
N LEU A 40 -7.20 -10.29 -10.48
CA LEU A 40 -7.32 -10.22 -9.02
C LEU A 40 -6.22 -11.01 -8.26
N PRO A 41 -5.83 -12.24 -8.66
CA PRO A 41 -4.77 -12.98 -7.97
C PRO A 41 -3.43 -12.24 -7.98
N GLU A 42 -3.01 -11.75 -9.15
CA GLU A 42 -1.77 -11.02 -9.37
C GLU A 42 -1.75 -9.70 -8.61
N PHE A 43 -2.87 -8.96 -8.63
CA PHE A 43 -3.04 -7.75 -7.84
C PHE A 43 -2.79 -8.02 -6.34
N ILE A 44 -3.41 -9.07 -5.78
CA ILE A 44 -3.23 -9.43 -4.36
C ILE A 44 -1.77 -9.79 -4.06
N VAL A 45 -1.10 -10.55 -4.93
CA VAL A 45 0.31 -10.91 -4.78
C VAL A 45 1.20 -9.67 -4.83
N GLN A 46 0.97 -8.76 -5.77
CA GLN A 46 1.76 -7.53 -5.92
C GLN A 46 1.62 -6.63 -4.68
N MET A 47 0.40 -6.42 -4.21
CA MET A 47 0.11 -5.65 -3.00
C MET A 47 0.80 -6.26 -1.77
N GLY A 48 0.61 -7.56 -1.55
CA GLY A 48 1.20 -8.28 -0.43
C GLY A 48 2.73 -8.24 -0.44
N SER A 49 3.34 -8.40 -1.61
CA SER A 49 4.80 -8.34 -1.80
C SER A 49 5.35 -6.95 -1.46
N TYR A 50 4.70 -5.90 -1.94
CA TYR A 50 5.10 -4.53 -1.63
C TYR A 50 5.00 -4.28 -0.11
N MET A 51 3.87 -4.63 0.51
CA MET A 51 3.68 -4.41 1.95
C MET A 51 4.65 -5.22 2.81
N PHE A 52 5.01 -6.43 2.37
CA PHE A 52 5.95 -7.29 3.07
C PHE A 52 7.35 -6.69 3.18
N MET A 53 7.80 -5.92 2.18
CA MET A 53 9.12 -5.30 2.17
C MET A 53 9.21 -4.01 2.99
N ASP A 54 8.10 -3.36 3.31
CA ASP A 54 8.07 -2.13 4.13
C ASP A 54 7.20 -2.30 5.38
N LYS A 55 7.55 -3.28 6.22
CA LYS A 55 6.78 -3.64 7.43
C LYS A 55 6.62 -2.50 8.43
N ASN A 56 7.54 -1.52 8.42
CA ASN A 56 7.45 -0.36 9.30
C ASN A 56 6.31 0.58 8.86
N THR A 57 6.21 0.84 7.55
CA THR A 57 5.08 1.59 6.98
C THR A 57 3.78 0.81 7.12
N PHE A 58 3.80 -0.50 6.87
CA PHE A 58 2.61 -1.37 6.92
C PHE A 58 2.47 -2.09 8.26
N SER A 59 2.61 -1.35 9.35
CA SER A 59 2.70 -1.86 10.72
C SER A 59 1.37 -2.34 11.32
N ASN A 60 0.23 -1.95 10.75
CA ASN A 60 -1.09 -2.41 11.17
C ASN A 60 -2.01 -2.61 9.97
N ASP A 61 -3.12 -3.30 10.20
CA ASP A 61 -4.05 -3.68 9.14
C ASP A 61 -4.80 -2.49 8.54
N ALA A 62 -5.09 -1.44 9.32
CA ALA A 62 -5.70 -0.22 8.79
C ALA A 62 -4.82 0.45 7.72
N LEU A 63 -3.50 0.48 7.92
CA LEU A 63 -2.56 1.02 6.93
C LEU A 63 -2.48 0.15 5.67
N LYS A 64 -2.53 -1.18 5.83
CA LYS A 64 -2.57 -2.12 4.70
C LYS A 64 -3.85 -1.97 3.88
N VAL A 65 -5.00 -1.93 4.56
CA VAL A 65 -6.31 -1.76 3.91
C VAL A 65 -6.41 -0.40 3.24
N THR A 66 -5.94 0.67 3.90
CA THR A 66 -5.86 2.01 3.28
C THR A 66 -5.04 1.98 1.99
N PHE A 67 -3.90 1.30 2.00
CA PHE A 67 -3.06 1.17 0.81
C PHE A 67 -3.71 0.34 -0.30
N LEU A 68 -4.44 -0.73 0.02
CA LEU A 68 -5.28 -1.43 -0.96
C LEU A 68 -6.30 -0.50 -1.59
N ILE A 69 -7.02 0.29 -0.78
CA ILE A 69 -8.05 1.22 -1.26
C ILE A 69 -7.46 2.26 -2.21
N THR A 70 -6.26 2.78 -1.95
CA THR A 70 -5.60 3.75 -2.85
C THR A 70 -5.18 3.15 -4.20
N ARG A 71 -5.17 1.82 -4.31
CA ARG A 71 -4.92 1.11 -5.56
C ARG A 71 -6.18 0.70 -6.31
N LEU A 72 -7.36 0.89 -5.72
CA LEU A 72 -8.62 0.66 -6.41
C LEU A 72 -8.96 1.83 -7.32
N THR A 73 -9.60 1.53 -8.45
CA THR A 73 -10.05 2.53 -9.43
C THR A 73 -11.45 2.23 -9.95
N GLY A 74 -12.01 3.21 -10.65
CA GLY A 74 -13.29 3.04 -11.36
C GLY A 74 -14.42 2.54 -10.46
N PRO A 75 -15.24 1.58 -10.93
CA PRO A 75 -16.33 1.00 -10.16
C PRO A 75 -15.87 0.32 -8.86
N THR A 76 -14.68 -0.26 -8.84
CA THR A 76 -14.14 -0.94 -7.65
C THR A 76 -13.82 0.03 -6.52
N LEU A 77 -13.38 1.25 -6.83
CA LEU A 77 -13.25 2.29 -5.81
C LEU A 77 -14.63 2.78 -5.31
N GLN A 78 -15.64 2.86 -6.19
CA GLN A 78 -16.99 3.25 -5.78
C GLN A 78 -17.63 2.23 -4.83
N TRP A 79 -17.33 0.94 -5.01
CA TRP A 79 -17.76 -0.14 -4.11
C TRP A 79 -17.31 0.09 -2.66
N MET A 80 -16.23 0.84 -2.42
CA MET A 80 -15.75 1.15 -1.06
C MET A 80 -16.56 2.20 -0.31
N ILE A 81 -17.31 3.06 -1.02
CA ILE A 81 -18.07 4.16 -0.42
C ILE A 81 -18.96 3.73 0.76
N PRO A 82 -19.80 2.68 0.65
CA PRO A 82 -20.63 2.25 1.77
C PRO A 82 -19.83 1.76 2.98
N TYR A 83 -18.68 1.10 2.79
CA TYR A 83 -17.83 0.62 3.88
C TYR A 83 -17.21 1.80 4.64
N ILE A 84 -16.77 2.83 3.91
CA ILE A 84 -16.21 4.07 4.48
C ILE A 84 -17.29 4.83 5.27
N LYS A 85 -18.47 5.05 4.66
CA LYS A 85 -19.57 5.79 5.31
C LYS A 85 -20.03 5.12 6.62
N LYS A 86 -20.01 3.79 6.66
CA LYS A 86 -20.43 3.00 7.82
C LYS A 86 -19.31 2.73 8.82
N GLN A 87 -18.09 3.23 8.56
CA GLN A 87 -16.90 2.90 9.36
C GLN A 87 -16.76 1.40 9.58
N SER A 88 -16.90 0.63 8.49
CA SER A 88 -16.91 -0.82 8.55
C SER A 88 -15.66 -1.36 9.26
N PRO A 89 -15.78 -2.37 10.13
CA PRO A 89 -14.62 -2.99 10.78
C PRO A 89 -13.63 -3.57 9.76
N LEU A 90 -14.09 -3.89 8.54
CA LEU A 90 -13.24 -4.34 7.43
C LEU A 90 -12.14 -3.34 7.06
N LEU A 91 -12.30 -2.05 7.39
CA LEU A 91 -11.27 -1.03 7.15
C LEU A 91 -10.04 -1.21 8.06
N ASN A 92 -10.15 -2.04 9.09
CA ASN A 92 -9.09 -2.36 10.05
C ASN A 92 -8.74 -3.86 10.07
N ASP A 93 -9.28 -4.65 9.13
CA ASP A 93 -9.06 -6.09 9.04
C ASP A 93 -8.58 -6.44 7.64
N TYR A 94 -7.27 -6.66 7.51
CA TYR A 94 -6.63 -6.91 6.22
C TYR A 94 -7.12 -8.22 5.57
N TRP A 95 -7.23 -9.29 6.37
CA TRP A 95 -7.63 -10.59 5.86
C TRP A 95 -9.11 -10.63 5.53
N GLY A 96 -9.96 -10.03 6.36
CA GLY A 96 -11.38 -9.85 6.06
C GLY A 96 -11.58 -9.02 4.79
N PHE A 97 -10.80 -7.96 4.60
CA PHE A 97 -10.84 -7.16 3.38
C PHE A 97 -10.48 -7.96 2.13
N LEU A 98 -9.41 -8.75 2.17
CA LEU A 98 -9.03 -9.62 1.05
C LEU A 98 -10.09 -10.70 0.77
N ALA A 99 -10.69 -11.29 1.81
CA ALA A 99 -11.76 -12.26 1.65
C ALA A 99 -12.98 -11.62 0.97
N GLU A 100 -13.35 -10.41 1.38
CA GLU A 100 -14.44 -9.67 0.77
C GLU A 100 -14.13 -9.29 -0.69
N MET A 101 -12.90 -8.86 -1.01
CA MET A 101 -12.49 -8.64 -2.39
C MET A 101 -12.63 -9.89 -3.25
N LYS A 102 -12.17 -11.04 -2.75
CA LYS A 102 -12.32 -12.34 -3.46
C LYS A 102 -13.78 -12.73 -3.63
N ARG A 103 -14.62 -12.45 -2.64
CA ARG A 103 -16.06 -12.72 -2.72
C ARG A 103 -16.76 -11.85 -3.76
N VAL A 104 -16.36 -10.58 -3.88
CA VAL A 104 -17.01 -9.62 -4.79
C VAL A 104 -16.46 -9.71 -6.21
N PHE A 105 -15.16 -9.90 -6.38
CA PHE A 105 -14.47 -9.83 -7.67
C PHE A 105 -13.89 -11.16 -8.15
N GLY A 106 -13.85 -12.20 -7.31
CA GLY A 106 -13.17 -13.46 -7.63
C GLY A 106 -14.02 -14.52 -8.32
N CYS A 107 -15.32 -14.29 -8.54
CA CYS A 107 -16.18 -15.24 -9.25
C CYS A 107 -16.35 -14.85 -10.71
N GLN A 108 -15.67 -15.57 -11.60
CA GLN A 108 -16.23 -15.91 -12.90
C GLN A 108 -16.80 -17.31 -12.71
N GLU A 109 -18.12 -17.43 -12.57
CA GLU A 109 -18.74 -18.74 -12.71
C GLU A 109 -18.47 -19.18 -14.15
N ASP A 110 -17.60 -20.18 -14.34
CA ASP A 110 -17.65 -21.04 -15.52
C ASP A 110 -19.02 -21.74 -15.51
N LYS A 111 -20.05 -21.00 -15.94
CA LYS A 111 -21.31 -21.60 -16.39
C LYS A 111 -21.08 -22.05 -17.81
N ASP A 112 -20.33 -23.13 -17.98
CA ASP A 112 -20.42 -24.02 -19.14
C ASP A 112 -19.50 -25.21 -18.86
N PHE A 113 -20.09 -26.34 -18.45
CA PHE A 113 -19.88 -27.72 -18.94
C PHE A 113 -20.63 -28.72 -18.05
#